data_AF-A0A3N5C1K1-F1
#
_entry.id   AF-A0A3N5C1K1-F1
#
_cell.length_a   1.000
_cell.length_b   1.000
_cell.length_c   1.000
_cell.angle_alpha   90.00
_cell.angle_beta   90.00
_cell.angle_gamma   90.00
#
_symmetry.space_group_name_H-M   'P 1'
#
loop_
_entity.id
_entity.type
_entity.pdbx_description
1 polymer ?
#
loop_
_entity_poly.entity_id
_entity_poly.type
_entity_poly.pdbx_seq_one_letter_code
_entity_poly.pdbx_strand_id
1 'polypeptide(L)'
;MGITLMFMILASVAPYLFYQINKKWLAGVQAIVVIGMWIYGINISLLGIEPAIFSLTWTSFYLSFILAEVAWIMFIIYVVKNTDQPAINKNPSSQM
;
A
#
# COMPACT_ATOMS: atom_id res chain seq x y z
N MET A 1 1.23 -11.06 -18.49
CA MET A 1 0.69 -11.04 -17.11
C MET A 1 1.74 -11.09 -15.99
N GLY A 2 3.00 -11.49 -16.24
CA GLY A 2 4.02 -11.55 -15.17
C GLY A 2 4.32 -10.22 -14.48
N ILE A 3 4.40 -9.12 -15.23
CA ILE A 3 4.61 -7.77 -14.68
C ILE A 3 3.45 -7.37 -13.75
N THR A 4 2.20 -7.64 -14.17
CA THR A 4 1.00 -7.39 -13.36
C THR A 4 1.07 -8.08 -12.00
N LEU A 5 1.54 -9.33 -11.98
CA LEU A 5 1.68 -10.12 -10.76
C LEU A 5 2.74 -9.53 -9.80
N MET A 6 3.83 -8.97 -10.34
CA MET A 6 4.80 -8.22 -9.53
C MET A 6 4.17 -7.00 -8.85
N PHE A 7 3.39 -6.21 -9.60
CA PHE A 7 2.67 -5.06 -9.04
C PHE A 7 1.61 -5.49 -8.02
N MET A 8 0.95 -6.64 -8.20
CA MET A 8 0.00 -7.16 -7.21
C MET A 8 0.69 -7.53 -5.89
N ILE A 9 1.88 -8.12 -5.96
CA ILE A 9 2.70 -8.41 -4.78
C ILE A 9 3.10 -7.10 -4.08
N LEU A 10 3.59 -6.11 -4.83
CA LEU A 10 3.93 -4.78 -4.31
C LEU A 10 2.72 -4.10 -3.64
N ALA A 11 1.53 -4.19 -4.25
CA ALA A 11 0.30 -3.64 -3.70
C ALA A 11 -0.16 -4.37 -2.42
N SER A 12 0.20 -5.65 -2.27
CA SER A 12 -0.08 -6.43 -1.06
C SER A 12 0.75 -5.99 0.15
N VAL A 13 1.88 -5.30 -0.08
CA VAL A 13 2.71 -4.70 0.99
C VAL A 13 2.15 -3.34 1.43
N ALA A 14 1.36 -2.67 0.58
CA ALA A 14 0.86 -1.32 0.85
C ALA A 14 0.05 -1.15 2.16
N PRO A 15 -0.81 -2.08 2.62
CA PRO A 15 -1.48 -1.98 3.92
C PRO A 15 -0.48 -1.83 5.07
N TYR A 16 0.62 -2.57 5.01
CA TYR A 16 1.67 -2.52 6.02
C TYR A 16 2.42 -1.18 6.00
N LEU A 17 2.68 -0.62 4.81
CA LEU A 17 3.26 0.72 4.67
C LEU A 17 2.36 1.79 5.31
N PHE A 18 1.06 1.75 5.03
CA PHE A 18 0.09 2.65 5.65
C PHE A 18 0.03 2.50 7.17
N TYR A 19 0.17 1.28 7.67
CA TYR A 19 0.23 1.02 9.11
C TYR A 19 1.47 1.64 9.76
N GLN A 20 2.64 1.51 9.14
CA GLN A 20 3.89 2.09 9.65
C GLN A 20 3.83 3.62 9.76
N ILE A 21 3.18 4.29 8.81
CA ILE A 21 3.02 5.76 8.83
C ILE A 21 1.82 6.24 9.68
N ASN A 22 1.30 5.38 10.58
CA ASN A 22 0.16 5.67 11.46
C ASN A 22 -1.18 5.98 10.75
N LYS A 23 -1.32 5.62 9.47
CA LYS A 23 -2.54 5.80 8.67
C LYS A 23 -3.42 4.54 8.70
N LYS A 24 -3.84 4.12 9.90
CA LYS A 24 -4.59 2.87 10.14
C LYS A 24 -5.88 2.75 9.30
N TRP A 25 -6.57 3.87 9.06
CA TRP A 25 -7.74 3.90 8.18
C TRP A 25 -7.42 3.48 6.74
N LEU A 26 -6.38 4.08 6.15
CA LEU A 26 -5.93 3.75 4.80
C LEU A 26 -5.40 2.32 4.71
N ALA A 27 -4.75 1.84 5.77
CA ALA A 27 -4.33 0.44 5.86
C ALA A 27 -5.52 -0.53 5.78
N GLY A 28 -6.61 -0.23 6.51
CA GLY A 28 -7.84 -1.03 6.47
C GLY A 28 -8.50 -1.03 5.10
N VAL A 29 -8.65 0.14 4.48
CA VAL A 29 -9.21 0.28 3.12
C VAL A 29 -8.35 -0.49 2.11
N GLN A 30 -7.03 -0.30 2.14
CA GLN A 30 -6.12 -0.98 1.21
C GLN A 30 -6.16 -2.50 1.39
N ALA A 31 -6.28 -3.02 2.61
CA ALA A 31 -6.38 -4.45 2.85
C ALA A 31 -7.62 -5.06 2.17
N ILE A 32 -8.78 -4.38 2.28
CA ILE A 32 -10.02 -4.83 1.63
C ILE A 32 -9.88 -4.76 0.10
N VAL A 33 -9.33 -3.67 -0.42
CA VAL A 33 -9.18 -3.47 -1.88
C VAL A 33 -8.18 -4.47 -2.48
N VAL A 34 -7.09 -4.81 -1.78
CA VAL A 34 -6.11 -5.83 -2.18
C VAL A 34 -6.77 -7.21 -2.28
N ILE A 35 -7.68 -7.58 -1.37
CA ILE A 35 -8.42 -8.84 -1.47
C ILE A 35 -9.22 -8.89 -2.78
N GLY A 36 -9.93 -7.80 -3.12
CA GLY A 36 -10.66 -7.69 -4.38
C GLY A 36 -9.76 -7.79 -5.62
N MET A 37 -8.58 -7.17 -5.58
CA MET A 37 -7.56 -7.27 -6.62
C MET A 37 -7.07 -8.71 -6.82
N TRP A 38 -6.84 -9.47 -5.75
CA TRP A 38 -6.43 -10.88 -5.86
C TRP A 38 -7.54 -11.75 -6.43
N ILE A 39 -8.79 -11.51 -6.04
CA ILE A 39 -9.95 -12.19 -6.64
C ILE A 39 -10.01 -11.92 -8.15
N TYR A 40 -9.82 -10.67 -8.58
CA TYR A 40 -9.76 -10.33 -10.00
C TYR A 40 -8.60 -11.05 -10.71
N GLY A 41 -7.39 -11.01 -10.13
CA GLY A 41 -6.21 -11.65 -10.72
C GLY A 41 -6.35 -13.17 -10.86
N ILE A 42 -6.98 -13.84 -9.89
CA ILE A 42 -7.28 -15.28 -9.95
C ILE A 42 -8.30 -15.60 -11.04
N ASN A 43 -9.38 -14.82 -11.13
CA ASN A 43 -10.41 -15.03 -12.17
C ASN A 43 -9.82 -14.99 -13.58
N ILE A 44 -8.98 -13.99 -13.86
CA ILE A 44 -8.37 -13.86 -15.19
C ILE A 44 -7.24 -14.87 -15.41
N SER A 45 -6.34 -15.04 -14.44
CA SER A 45 -5.11 -15.81 -14.66
C SER A 45 -5.27 -17.32 -14.50
N LEU A 46 -6.19 -17.76 -13.63
CA LEU A 46 -6.37 -19.19 -13.33
C LEU A 46 -7.66 -19.75 -13.92
N LEU A 47 -8.74 -18.96 -13.95
CA LEU A 47 -10.05 -19.43 -14.41
C LEU A 47 -10.37 -19.01 -15.85
N GLY A 48 -9.61 -18.06 -16.42
CA GLY A 48 -9.91 -17.48 -17.75
C GLY A 48 -11.26 -16.74 -17.80
N ILE A 49 -11.78 -16.35 -16.65
CA ILE A 49 -13.05 -15.63 -16.53
C ILE A 49 -12.73 -14.14 -16.53
N GLU A 50 -13.23 -13.42 -17.53
CA GLU A 50 -13.10 -11.96 -17.61
C GLU A 50 -14.21 -11.30 -16.77
N PRO A 51 -13.87 -10.63 -15.66
CA PRO A 51 -14.87 -9.91 -14.87
C PRO A 51 -15.38 -8.71 -15.66
N ALA A 52 -16.69 -8.44 -15.55
CA ALA A 52 -17.32 -7.32 -16.23
C ALA A 52 -16.59 -5.99 -15.96
N ILE A 53 -16.52 -5.14 -16.99
CA ILE A 53 -15.96 -3.79 -16.87
C ILE A 53 -16.79 -3.00 -15.84
N PHE A 54 -16.13 -2.27 -14.94
CA PHE A 54 -16.75 -1.58 -13.80
C PHE A 54 -17.37 -2.48 -12.72
N SER A 55 -17.13 -3.79 -12.76
CA SER A 55 -17.44 -4.66 -11.62
C SER A 55 -16.63 -4.28 -10.37
N LEU A 56 -17.06 -4.76 -9.21
CA LEU A 56 -16.36 -4.54 -7.95
C LEU A 56 -14.93 -5.09 -7.98
N THR A 57 -14.72 -6.25 -8.61
CA THR A 57 -13.39 -6.87 -8.76
C THR A 57 -12.53 -6.09 -9.75
N TRP A 58 -13.09 -5.59 -10.85
CA TRP A 58 -12.39 -4.69 -11.78
C TRP A 58 -11.94 -3.41 -11.08
N THR A 59 -12.85 -2.75 -10.35
CA THR A 59 -12.55 -1.49 -9.68
C THR A 59 -11.52 -1.67 -8.58
N SER A 60 -11.66 -2.71 -7.75
CA SER A 60 -10.69 -3.02 -6.69
C SER A 60 -9.32 -3.34 -7.24
N PHE A 61 -9.23 -3.97 -8.41
CA PHE A 61 -7.96 -4.24 -9.08
C PHE A 61 -7.18 -2.96 -9.43
N TYR A 62 -7.79 -2.02 -10.16
CA TYR A 62 -7.11 -0.76 -10.52
C TYR A 62 -6.92 0.16 -9.32
N LEU A 63 -7.92 0.25 -8.43
CA LEU A 63 -7.84 1.07 -7.23
C LEU A 63 -6.72 0.62 -6.30
N SER A 64 -6.49 -0.69 -6.18
CA SER A 64 -5.40 -1.26 -5.38
C SER A 64 -4.04 -0.73 -5.83
N PHE A 65 -3.80 -0.65 -7.14
CA PHE A 65 -2.53 -0.14 -7.68
C PHE A 65 -2.35 1.35 -7.40
N ILE A 66 -3.39 2.15 -7.59
CA ILE A 66 -3.33 3.59 -7.31
C ILE A 66 -3.02 3.82 -5.83
N LEU A 67 -3.72 3.15 -4.93
CA LEU A 67 -3.48 3.27 -3.49
C LEU A 67 -2.11 2.72 -3.08
N ALA A 68 -1.62 1.68 -3.75
CA ALA A 68 -0.28 1.15 -3.51
C ALA A 68 0.80 2.16 -3.89
N GLU A 69 0.70 2.83 -5.03
CA GLU A 69 1.63 3.90 -5.42
C GLU A 69 1.64 5.03 -4.40
N VAL A 70 0.45 5.48 -3.97
CA VAL A 70 0.32 6.48 -2.91
C VAL A 70 0.99 6.02 -1.61
N ALA A 71 0.81 4.76 -1.23
CA ALA A 71 1.44 4.17 -0.04
C ALA A 71 2.97 4.23 -0.13
N TRP A 72 3.53 3.81 -1.27
CA TRP A 72 4.97 3.82 -1.51
C TRP A 72 5.55 5.23 -1.48
N ILE A 73 4.90 6.19 -2.14
CA ILE A 73 5.35 7.60 -2.13
C ILE A 73 5.31 8.17 -0.71
N MET A 74 4.19 7.98 0.02
CA MET A 74 4.06 8.45 1.40
C MET A 74 5.10 7.82 2.33
N PHE A 75 5.36 6.52 2.14
CA PHE A 75 6.36 5.80 2.92
C PHE A 75 7.78 6.31 2.67
N ILE A 76 8.17 6.52 1.41
CA ILE A 76 9.49 7.07 1.07
C ILE A 76 9.67 8.46 1.70
N ILE A 77 8.66 9.33 1.60
CA ILE A 77 8.69 10.66 2.23
C ILE A 77 8.83 10.54 3.75
N TYR A 78 8.11 9.61 4.38
CA TYR A 78 8.21 9.37 5.82
C TYR A 78 9.60 8.90 6.22
N VAL A 79 10.20 7.95 5.49
CA VAL A 79 11.55 7.47 5.76
C VAL A 79 12.56 8.60 5.66
N VAL A 80 12.59 9.34 4.55
CA VAL A 80 13.52 10.45 4.33
C VAL A 80 13.42 11.49 5.45
N LYS A 81 12.21 11.91 5.80
CA LYS A 81 11.99 12.90 6.87
C LYS A 81 12.48 12.45 8.25
N ASN A 82 12.43 11.15 8.54
CA ASN A 82 12.87 10.61 9.83
C ASN A 82 14.37 10.28 9.84
N THR A 83 15.01 10.09 8.68
CA THR A 83 16.46 9.93 8.58
C THR A 83 17.21 11.25 8.78
N ASP A 84 16.61 12.37 8.36
CA ASP A 84 17.21 13.72 8.46
C ASP A 84 16.96 14.43 9.81
N GLN A 85 16.51 13.75 10.86
CA GLN A 85 16.62 14.26 12.22
C GLN A 85 17.96 13.86 12.82
N PRO A 86 19.04 14.68 12.71
CA PRO A 86 20.15 14.54 13.62
C PRO A 86 19.60 14.76 15.04
N ALA A 87 20.15 14.03 16.00
CA ALA A 87 19.84 14.10 17.43
C ALA A 87 20.18 15.48 18.02
N ILE A 88 19.54 16.55 17.54
CA ILE A 88 19.71 17.92 18.01
C ILE A 88 18.47 18.27 18.81
N ASN A 89 18.63 18.11 20.13
CA ASN A 89 17.82 18.64 21.23
C ASN A 89 17.14 17.58 22.12
N LYS A 90 17.98 16.85 22.84
CA LYS A 90 17.75 16.62 24.27
C LYS A 90 18.93 17.25 25.02
N ASN A 91 18.95 18.58 25.17
CA ASN A 91 19.94 19.26 26.02
C ASN A 91 19.45 19.33 27.48
N PRO A 92 20.31 19.58 28.49
CA PRO A 92 20.49 18.74 29.66
C PRO A 92 20.22 19.57 30.91
N SER A 93 18.95 19.78 31.26
CA SER A 93 18.58 20.66 32.38
C SER A 93 18.30 19.89 33.68
N SER A 94 18.84 18.69 33.86
CA SER A 94 18.68 17.88 35.09
C SER A 94 19.98 17.71 35.88
N GLN A 95 20.96 18.60 35.69
CA GLN A 95 22.17 18.67 36.51
C GLN A 95 22.43 20.11 36.97
N MET A 96 21.47 20.69 37.69
CA MET A 96 21.71 21.75 38.68
C MET A 96 20.76 21.55 39.85
#